data_AF-A0A815XIR9-F1
#
_entry.id   AF-A0A815XIR9-F1
#
_cell.length_a   1.000
_cell.length_b   1.000
_cell.length_c   1.000
_cell.angle_alpha   90.00
_cell.angle_beta   90.00
_cell.angle_gamma   90.00
#
_symmetry.space_group_name_H-M   'P 1'
#
loop_
_entity.id
_entity.type
_entity.pdbx_description
1 polymer ?
#
loop_
_entity_poly.entity_id
_entity_poly.type
_entity_poly.pdbx_seq_one_letter_code
_entity_poly.pdbx_strand_id
1 'polypeptide(L)'
;MEVSIDFTVEAWIYPQLVTTDNTIFGQCACTTCTNQCLYLIIRSSHLYMGFNFNDLAGTATLTASTWYHVAFVYNYQTLQQIIYLDGVQDSIRSNVQPYQGQNGSITIGISTFLPANYYNGYIDNMALTTRAKSSTEILNDATNIVYYSFDQPNPYYDNGVNHINSTNYNSVVASSGSVNQGIRFTTTSAYFQMYSFYQFGFYNSKSWTFAVWISPTSLTAGIIVHMSSTSGSGYYQDVLFLTYGAQIATQVYCSSLGTYPGFYGPVVSINTWTH
;
A
#
# COMPACT_ATOMS: atom_id res chain seq x y z
N MET A 1 -2.17 12.93 21.98
CA MET A 1 -1.31 13.44 20.89
C MET A 1 -0.82 14.80 21.34
N GLU A 2 0.48 15.06 21.25
CA GLU A 2 1.00 16.41 21.53
C GLU A 2 0.51 17.39 20.46
N VAL A 3 0.39 18.66 20.82
CA VAL A 3 -0.31 19.68 20.04
C VAL A 3 0.58 20.37 19.00
N SER A 4 1.89 20.15 19.09
CA SER A 4 2.91 20.85 18.30
C SER A 4 3.74 19.91 17.44
N ILE A 5 3.12 18.84 16.94
CA ILE A 5 3.80 17.81 16.15
C ILE A 5 3.09 17.57 14.83
N ASP A 6 3.86 17.19 13.83
CA ASP A 6 3.33 16.61 12.61
C ASP A 6 2.64 15.28 12.93
N PHE A 7 1.63 14.92 12.15
CA PHE A 7 1.07 13.57 12.23
C PHE A 7 0.52 13.09 10.90
N THR A 8 0.43 11.76 10.79
CA THR A 8 -0.30 11.08 9.72
C THR A 8 -1.17 10.00 10.35
N VAL A 9 -2.46 10.02 10.04
CA VAL A 9 -3.37 8.90 10.33
C VAL A 9 -3.79 8.28 9.01
N GLU A 10 -3.64 6.98 8.86
CA GLU A 10 -4.06 6.27 7.66
C GLU A 10 -4.65 4.90 8.00
N ALA A 11 -5.48 4.38 7.10
CA ALA A 11 -6.08 3.05 7.22
C ALA A 11 -6.65 2.60 5.87
N TRP A 12 -6.88 1.29 5.74
CA TRP A 12 -7.85 0.76 4.80
C TRP A 12 -9.25 0.83 5.40
N ILE A 13 -10.22 1.33 4.64
CA ILE A 13 -11.61 1.47 5.06
C ILE A 13 -12.56 0.83 4.05
N TYR A 14 -13.62 0.19 4.53
CA TYR A 14 -14.73 -0.34 3.73
C TYR A 14 -16.05 0.21 4.29
N PRO A 15 -16.47 1.42 3.91
CA PRO A 15 -17.66 2.05 4.48
C PRO A 15 -18.93 1.43 3.89
N GLN A 16 -19.88 1.03 4.75
CA GLN A 16 -21.23 0.63 4.33
C GLN A 16 -22.20 1.83 4.29
N LEU A 17 -21.84 2.93 4.94
CA LEU A 17 -22.57 4.19 4.94
C LEU A 17 -21.61 5.35 4.60
N VAL A 18 -21.99 6.19 3.64
CA VAL A 18 -21.15 7.33 3.20
C VAL A 18 -21.89 8.67 3.19
N THR A 19 -23.23 8.67 3.24
CA THR A 19 -24.04 9.88 3.02
C THR A 19 -24.15 10.79 4.26
N THR A 20 -23.94 10.24 5.45
CA THR A 20 -23.97 10.95 6.74
C THR A 20 -22.59 10.96 7.37
N ASP A 21 -22.46 11.65 8.51
CA ASP A 21 -21.26 11.55 9.35
C ASP A 21 -21.01 10.09 9.74
N ASN A 22 -19.84 9.59 9.39
CA ASN A 22 -19.39 8.23 9.66
C ASN A 22 -17.92 8.28 10.12
N THR A 23 -17.66 8.03 11.40
CA THR A 23 -16.36 8.38 12.00
C THR A 23 -15.31 7.29 11.83
N ILE A 24 -14.14 7.63 11.29
CA ILE A 24 -13.00 6.72 11.15
C ILE A 24 -12.11 6.80 12.41
N PHE A 25 -11.77 8.01 12.84
CA PHE A 25 -10.87 8.29 13.95
C PHE A 25 -11.31 9.55 14.70
N GLY A 26 -11.15 9.55 16.02
CA GLY A 26 -11.51 10.69 16.87
C GLY A 26 -10.53 10.92 18.00
N GLN A 27 -10.32 12.20 18.32
CA GLN A 27 -9.78 12.67 19.57
C GLN A 27 -10.48 14.00 19.87
N CYS A 28 -11.00 14.19 21.07
CA CYS A 28 -11.57 15.48 21.44
C CYS A 28 -11.26 15.79 22.90
N ALA A 29 -10.68 16.96 23.14
CA ALA A 29 -10.41 17.49 24.49
C ALA A 29 -11.57 18.37 24.99
N CYS A 30 -12.18 19.16 24.10
CA CYS A 30 -13.29 20.07 24.43
C CYS A 30 -14.24 20.21 23.23
N THR A 31 -15.46 19.67 23.35
CA THR A 31 -16.46 19.62 22.25
C THR A 31 -16.98 21.00 21.82
N THR A 32 -16.80 22.03 22.63
CA THR A 32 -17.26 23.40 22.34
C THR A 32 -16.11 24.36 21.98
N CYS A 33 -14.86 23.89 22.04
CA CYS A 33 -13.68 24.72 21.79
C CYS A 33 -13.16 24.51 20.36
N THR A 34 -12.93 25.60 19.64
CA THR A 34 -12.30 25.57 18.30
C THR A 34 -10.91 24.91 18.37
N ASN A 35 -10.55 24.15 17.34
CA ASN A 35 -9.25 23.48 17.19
C ASN A 35 -8.94 22.35 18.19
N GLN A 36 -9.84 21.99 19.10
CA GLN A 36 -9.55 21.01 20.16
C GLN A 36 -10.14 19.61 19.95
N CYS A 37 -10.73 19.34 18.78
CA CYS A 37 -11.24 18.01 18.45
C CYS A 37 -10.82 17.59 17.05
N LEU A 38 -9.90 16.63 16.99
CA LEU A 38 -9.52 15.94 15.77
C LEU A 38 -10.59 14.89 15.43
N TYR A 39 -11.21 15.01 14.28
CA TYR A 39 -12.08 13.96 13.74
C TYR A 39 -11.78 13.73 12.26
N LEU A 40 -11.65 12.45 11.92
CA LEU A 40 -11.47 11.97 10.57
C LEU A 40 -12.73 11.18 10.24
N ILE A 41 -13.52 11.69 9.30
CA ILE A 41 -14.86 11.16 9.05
C ILE A 41 -15.13 11.09 7.55
N ILE A 42 -16.16 10.34 7.18
CA ILE A 42 -16.89 10.52 5.93
C ILE A 42 -18.11 11.38 6.23
N ARG A 43 -18.41 12.36 5.38
CA ARG A 43 -19.61 13.20 5.45
C ARG A 43 -20.05 13.52 4.03
N SER A 44 -21.34 13.33 3.74
CA SER A 44 -21.90 13.62 2.41
C SER A 44 -21.09 13.01 1.26
N SER A 45 -20.64 11.77 1.46
CA SER A 45 -19.80 10.98 0.56
C SER A 45 -18.38 11.49 0.32
N HIS A 46 -17.84 12.37 1.16
CA HIS A 46 -16.47 12.87 1.05
C HIS A 46 -15.71 12.66 2.36
N LEU A 47 -14.39 12.53 2.30
CA LEU A 47 -13.54 12.49 3.50
C LEU A 47 -13.45 13.89 4.13
N TYR A 48 -13.31 13.95 5.44
CA TYR A 48 -13.11 15.20 6.18
C TYR A 48 -12.02 15.02 7.23
N MET A 49 -11.16 16.03 7.33
CA MET A 49 -10.21 16.22 8.40
C MET A 49 -10.59 17.48 9.18
N GLY A 50 -11.17 17.32 10.36
CA GLY A 50 -11.62 18.44 11.19
C GLY A 50 -10.82 18.60 12.46
N PHE A 51 -10.53 19.85 12.83
CA PHE A 51 -10.05 20.20 14.17
C PHE A 51 -11.16 20.85 15.04
N ASN A 52 -12.42 20.80 14.61
CA ASN A 52 -13.57 21.59 15.09
C ASN A 52 -13.54 23.05 14.63
N PHE A 53 -14.52 23.43 13.80
CA PHE A 53 -14.61 24.72 13.09
C PHE A 53 -13.39 25.04 12.20
N ASN A 54 -12.59 24.02 11.87
CA ASN A 54 -11.36 24.14 11.11
C ASN A 54 -11.17 22.85 10.30
N ASP A 55 -12.07 22.70 9.32
CA ASP A 55 -12.29 21.44 8.62
C ASP A 55 -11.80 21.55 7.18
N LEU A 56 -11.05 20.55 6.75
CA LEU A 56 -10.73 20.31 5.35
C LEU A 56 -11.66 19.22 4.83
N ALA A 57 -12.38 19.51 3.75
CA ALA A 57 -13.17 18.53 3.01
C ALA A 57 -12.34 17.96 1.86
N GLY A 58 -12.54 16.68 1.59
CA GLY A 58 -12.13 16.02 0.36
C GLY A 58 -13.02 16.41 -0.81
N THR A 59 -12.61 16.04 -2.02
CA THR A 59 -13.33 16.32 -3.27
C THR A 59 -13.77 15.05 -4.01
N ALA A 60 -13.08 13.94 -3.75
CA ALA A 60 -13.45 12.64 -4.26
C ALA A 60 -14.71 12.11 -3.56
N THR A 61 -15.65 11.60 -4.37
CA THR A 61 -16.87 10.98 -3.87
C THR A 61 -16.65 9.49 -3.60
N LEU A 62 -16.92 9.05 -2.37
CA LEU A 62 -16.86 7.67 -1.94
C LEU A 62 -18.18 6.96 -2.25
N THR A 63 -18.08 5.70 -2.66
CA THR A 63 -19.21 4.78 -2.77
C THR A 63 -19.21 3.78 -1.61
N ALA A 64 -20.39 3.44 -1.12
CA ALA A 64 -20.52 2.40 -0.10
C ALA A 64 -20.02 1.04 -0.64
N SER A 65 -19.61 0.16 0.26
CA SER A 65 -19.16 -1.19 -0.02
C SER A 65 -17.95 -1.26 -0.98
N THR A 66 -17.02 -0.32 -0.84
CA THR A 66 -15.78 -0.24 -1.63
C THR A 66 -14.60 -0.08 -0.68
N TRP A 67 -13.50 -0.81 -0.91
CA TRP A 67 -12.26 -0.63 -0.15
C TRP A 67 -11.53 0.62 -0.64
N TYR A 68 -11.09 1.44 0.29
CA TYR A 68 -10.26 2.61 0.05
C TYR A 68 -9.08 2.62 1.01
N HIS A 69 -7.90 3.01 0.53
CA HIS A 69 -6.86 3.50 1.44
C HIS A 69 -7.10 4.99 1.66
N VAL A 70 -7.12 5.42 2.91
CA VAL A 70 -7.29 6.84 3.27
C VAL A 70 -6.14 7.27 4.14
N ALA A 71 -5.62 8.48 3.90
CA ALA A 71 -4.63 9.09 4.76
C ALA A 71 -4.91 10.56 5.00
N PHE A 72 -4.67 10.98 6.23
CA PHE A 72 -4.87 12.32 6.73
C PHE A 72 -3.55 12.81 7.31
N VAL A 73 -2.92 13.77 6.63
CA VAL A 73 -1.62 14.29 7.00
C VAL A 73 -1.79 15.71 7.53
N TYR A 74 -1.22 15.95 8.70
CA TYR A 74 -1.02 17.30 9.23
C TYR A 74 0.47 17.58 9.34
N ASN A 75 0.93 18.60 8.62
CA ASN A 75 2.27 19.14 8.73
C ASN A 75 2.20 20.42 9.57
N TYR A 76 2.63 20.33 10.82
CA TYR A 76 2.67 21.44 11.77
C TYR A 76 3.71 22.49 11.36
N GLN A 77 4.84 22.08 10.78
CA GLN A 77 5.90 23.02 10.36
C GLN A 77 5.41 24.01 9.30
N THR A 78 4.55 23.55 8.39
CA THR A 78 4.00 24.35 7.28
C THR A 78 2.52 24.71 7.46
N LEU A 79 1.91 24.30 8.57
CA LEU A 79 0.49 24.47 8.88
C LEU A 79 -0.40 23.98 7.73
N GLN A 80 -0.17 22.74 7.29
CA GLN A 80 -0.92 22.11 6.19
C GLN A 80 -1.75 20.91 6.66
N GLN A 81 -3.02 20.89 6.26
CA GLN A 81 -3.88 19.70 6.29
C GLN A 81 -3.95 19.11 4.89
N ILE A 82 -3.83 17.79 4.77
CA ILE A 82 -3.85 17.07 3.49
C ILE A 82 -4.68 15.80 3.65
N ILE A 83 -5.56 15.54 2.69
CA ILE A 83 -6.32 14.30 2.58
C ILE A 83 -5.84 13.55 1.34
N TYR A 84 -5.59 12.26 1.48
CA TYR A 84 -5.28 11.34 0.40
C TYR A 84 -6.33 10.24 0.33
N LEU A 85 -6.69 9.84 -0.89
CA LEU A 85 -7.55 8.71 -1.20
C LEU A 85 -6.83 7.81 -2.21
N ASP A 86 -6.72 6.52 -1.90
CA ASP A 86 -6.02 5.51 -2.70
C ASP A 86 -4.60 5.94 -3.12
N GLY A 87 -3.87 6.55 -2.18
CA GLY A 87 -2.49 6.99 -2.38
C GLY A 87 -2.35 8.35 -3.10
N VAL A 88 -3.43 8.92 -3.60
CA VAL A 88 -3.43 10.18 -4.37
C VAL A 88 -3.97 11.32 -3.52
N GLN A 89 -3.36 12.51 -3.61
CA GLN A 89 -3.84 13.68 -2.89
C GLN A 89 -5.23 14.08 -3.39
N ASP A 90 -6.21 14.05 -2.49
CA ASP A 90 -7.59 14.48 -2.74
C ASP A 90 -7.75 15.98 -2.47
N SER A 91 -7.26 16.46 -1.32
CA SER A 91 -7.31 17.89 -0.99
C SER A 91 -6.16 18.33 -0.09
N ILE A 92 -5.85 19.63 -0.15
CA ILE A 92 -4.83 20.28 0.66
C ILE A 92 -5.27 21.69 1.04
N ARG A 93 -4.93 22.11 2.27
CA ARG A 93 -5.09 23.50 2.72
C ARG A 93 -3.90 23.91 3.57
N SER A 94 -3.39 25.12 3.33
CA SER A 94 -2.24 25.70 4.05
C SER A 94 -2.68 26.85 4.97
N ASN A 95 -1.76 27.31 5.83
CA ASN A 95 -1.96 28.43 6.77
C ASN A 95 -3.15 28.21 7.72
N VAL A 96 -3.39 26.96 8.12
CA VAL A 96 -4.47 26.64 9.06
C VAL A 96 -4.04 26.90 10.50
N GLN A 97 -4.99 27.27 11.36
CA GLN A 97 -4.70 27.24 12.79
C GLN A 97 -4.37 25.80 13.21
N PRO A 98 -3.36 25.61 14.07
CA PRO A 98 -2.96 24.27 14.45
C PRO A 98 -4.06 23.59 15.25
N TYR A 99 -4.05 22.27 15.21
CA TYR A 99 -4.76 21.47 16.20
C TYR A 99 -4.27 21.85 17.61
N GLN A 100 -5.17 21.92 18.59
CA GLN A 100 -4.95 22.47 19.94
C GLN A 100 -5.34 21.51 21.08
N GLY A 101 -5.81 20.29 20.77
CA GLY A 101 -6.32 19.37 21.79
C GLY A 101 -5.20 18.62 22.53
N GLN A 102 -5.08 18.83 23.86
CA GLN A 102 -3.96 18.32 24.66
C GLN A 102 -4.21 16.96 25.35
N ASN A 103 -5.44 16.72 25.84
CA ASN A 103 -5.77 15.55 26.67
C ASN A 103 -7.14 14.98 26.28
N GLY A 104 -7.16 14.09 25.30
CA GLY A 104 -8.36 13.40 24.85
C GLY A 104 -8.05 11.95 24.52
N SER A 105 -8.98 11.05 24.86
CA SER A 105 -8.92 9.66 24.43
C SER A 105 -8.94 9.61 22.91
N ILE A 106 -8.05 8.80 22.36
CA ILE A 106 -8.08 8.45 20.94
C ILE A 106 -9.07 7.29 20.77
N THR A 107 -9.97 7.43 19.82
CA THR A 107 -10.97 6.43 19.47
C THR A 107 -10.87 6.09 17.99
N ILE A 108 -11.07 4.81 17.67
CA ILE A 108 -11.16 4.29 16.30
C ILE A 108 -12.61 3.87 16.09
N GLY A 109 -13.19 4.27 14.97
CA GLY A 109 -14.56 3.96 14.61
C GLY A 109 -15.63 4.76 15.36
N ILE A 110 -15.25 5.78 16.13
CA ILE A 110 -16.16 6.73 16.78
C ILE A 110 -15.36 7.99 17.16
N SER A 111 -16.04 9.12 17.39
CA SER A 111 -15.45 10.31 18.01
C SER A 111 -16.33 10.76 19.16
N THR A 112 -15.73 11.12 20.29
CA THR A 112 -16.45 11.70 21.43
C THR A 112 -17.08 13.06 21.11
N PHE A 113 -16.63 13.72 20.04
CA PHE A 113 -17.27 14.92 19.47
C PHE A 113 -18.59 14.59 18.76
N LEU A 114 -18.70 13.40 18.16
CA LEU A 114 -19.84 12.94 17.37
C LEU A 114 -20.31 11.56 17.89
N PRO A 115 -20.81 11.48 19.14
CA PRO A 115 -21.01 10.19 19.83
C PRO A 115 -22.07 9.29 19.21
N ALA A 116 -22.92 9.80 18.30
CA ALA A 116 -23.92 9.01 17.57
C ALA A 116 -23.44 8.52 16.19
N ASN A 117 -22.29 9.00 15.70
CA ASN A 117 -21.83 8.80 14.31
C ASN A 117 -20.67 7.79 14.25
N TYR A 118 -20.91 6.58 14.75
CA TYR A 118 -19.93 5.49 14.73
C TYR A 118 -19.67 4.97 13.31
N TYR A 119 -18.53 4.29 13.13
CA TYR A 119 -18.15 3.71 11.85
C TYR A 119 -19.05 2.54 11.47
N ASN A 120 -19.75 2.67 10.35
CA ASN A 120 -20.46 1.56 9.74
C ASN A 120 -19.63 0.98 8.59
N GLY A 121 -18.94 -0.15 8.85
CA GLY A 121 -18.07 -0.81 7.89
C GLY A 121 -16.90 -1.56 8.52
N TYR A 122 -15.86 -1.85 7.72
CA TYR A 122 -14.60 -2.42 8.20
C TYR A 122 -13.47 -1.38 8.14
N ILE A 123 -12.56 -1.44 9.11
CA ILE A 123 -11.29 -0.69 9.14
C ILE A 123 -10.18 -1.71 9.30
N ASP A 124 -9.13 -1.61 8.51
CA ASP A 124 -7.96 -2.49 8.56
C ASP A 124 -6.66 -1.69 8.43
N ASN A 125 -5.56 -2.25 8.95
CA ASN A 125 -4.20 -1.69 8.90
C ASN A 125 -4.12 -0.19 9.24
N MET A 126 -4.74 0.21 10.36
CA MET A 126 -4.70 1.61 10.81
C MET A 126 -3.36 1.94 11.48
N ALA A 127 -2.75 3.04 11.04
CA ALA A 127 -1.53 3.59 11.62
C ALA A 127 -1.72 5.07 12.01
N LEU A 128 -1.13 5.46 13.15
CA LEU A 128 -0.91 6.85 13.55
C LEU A 128 0.60 7.06 13.69
N THR A 129 1.16 7.95 12.89
CA THR A 129 2.59 8.31 12.93
C THR A 129 2.74 9.77 13.37
N THR A 130 3.77 10.07 14.16
CA THR A 130 4.10 11.43 14.64
C THR A 130 4.97 12.22 13.64
N ARG A 131 4.77 11.98 12.35
CA ARG A 131 5.45 12.69 11.25
C ARG A 131 4.45 12.92 10.12
N ALA A 132 4.69 13.96 9.33
CA ALA A 132 3.98 14.15 8.07
C ALA A 132 4.60 13.23 7.01
N LYS A 133 3.86 12.20 6.58
CA LYS A 133 4.29 11.35 5.47
C LYS A 133 4.23 12.14 4.16
N SER A 134 5.20 11.88 3.29
CA SER A 134 5.23 12.41 1.94
C SER A 134 4.20 11.71 1.04
N SER A 135 3.86 12.33 -0.09
CA SER A 135 2.94 11.73 -1.08
C SER A 135 3.45 10.38 -1.60
N THR A 136 4.77 10.21 -1.79
CA THR A 136 5.37 8.95 -2.21
C THR A 136 5.20 7.85 -1.16
N GLU A 137 5.33 8.18 0.13
CA GLU A 137 5.11 7.21 1.21
C GLU A 137 3.65 6.78 1.26
N ILE A 138 2.72 7.74 1.20
CA ILE A 138 1.27 7.45 1.17
C ILE A 138 0.89 6.61 -0.05
N LEU A 139 1.44 6.92 -1.23
CA LEU A 139 1.22 6.12 -2.43
C LEU A 139 1.72 4.68 -2.24
N ASN A 140 2.94 4.51 -1.72
CA ASN A 140 3.49 3.19 -1.45
C ASN A 140 2.64 2.40 -0.45
N ASP A 141 2.17 3.05 0.62
CA ASP A 141 1.33 2.42 1.63
C ASP A 141 -0.04 2.00 1.07
N ALA A 142 -0.55 2.73 0.07
CA ALA A 142 -1.81 2.44 -0.61
C ALA A 142 -1.71 1.38 -1.72
N THR A 143 -0.57 1.29 -2.42
CA THR A 143 -0.47 0.49 -3.66
C THR A 143 0.49 -0.68 -3.58
N ASN A 144 1.53 -0.63 -2.73
CA ASN A 144 2.51 -1.72 -2.68
C ASN A 144 1.97 -2.86 -1.82
N ILE A 145 1.83 -4.02 -2.44
CA ILE A 145 1.45 -5.24 -1.71
C ILE A 145 2.65 -5.82 -0.97
N VAL A 146 3.82 -5.87 -1.63
CA VAL A 146 5.10 -6.29 -1.05
C VAL A 146 6.24 -5.48 -1.64
N TYR A 147 7.31 -5.33 -0.87
CA TYR A 147 8.57 -4.77 -1.31
C TYR A 147 9.73 -5.48 -0.62
N TYR A 148 10.66 -6.06 -1.38
CA TYR A 148 11.87 -6.68 -0.83
C TYR A 148 13.09 -5.98 -1.39
N SER A 149 13.85 -5.28 -0.55
CA SER A 149 15.14 -4.69 -0.98
C SER A 149 16.24 -5.75 -1.12
N PHE A 150 16.09 -6.89 -0.44
CA PHE A 150 17.12 -7.92 -0.26
C PHE A 150 18.37 -7.45 0.50
N ASP A 151 18.31 -6.27 1.13
CA ASP A 151 19.40 -5.74 1.94
C ASP A 151 19.42 -6.38 3.33
N GLN A 152 20.64 -6.64 3.82
CA GLN A 152 20.88 -7.03 5.22
C GLN A 152 20.47 -5.90 6.18
N PRO A 153 20.08 -6.22 7.44
CA PRO A 153 20.16 -7.53 8.10
C PRO A 153 18.98 -8.48 7.82
N ASN A 154 17.93 -8.01 7.15
CA ASN A 154 16.68 -8.76 6.99
C ASN A 154 16.28 -8.91 5.50
N PRO A 155 17.12 -9.58 4.68
CA PRO A 155 16.95 -9.62 3.21
C PRO A 155 15.70 -10.37 2.75
N TYR A 156 15.03 -11.09 3.65
CA TYR A 156 13.88 -11.93 3.35
C TYR A 156 12.57 -11.37 3.93
N TYR A 157 12.63 -10.22 4.61
CA TYR A 157 11.47 -9.57 5.18
C TYR A 157 10.88 -8.58 4.20
N ASP A 158 9.55 -8.50 4.21
CA ASP A 158 8.82 -7.49 3.44
C ASP A 158 9.05 -6.12 4.09
N ASN A 159 9.66 -5.22 3.34
CA ASN A 159 9.91 -3.83 3.69
C ASN A 159 8.66 -2.95 3.46
N GLY A 160 7.59 -3.50 2.87
CA GLY A 160 6.28 -2.86 2.74
C GLY A 160 5.43 -2.96 4.01
N VAL A 161 4.23 -2.38 3.93
CA VAL A 161 3.29 -2.24 5.07
C VAL A 161 2.53 -3.52 5.44
N ASN A 162 2.56 -4.54 4.58
CA ASN A 162 1.79 -5.78 4.80
C ASN A 162 2.59 -6.86 5.53
N HIS A 163 3.91 -6.68 5.66
CA HIS A 163 4.81 -7.60 6.37
C HIS A 163 4.67 -9.06 5.90
N ILE A 164 4.48 -9.27 4.60
CA ILE A 164 4.36 -10.60 4.00
C ILE A 164 5.77 -11.17 3.88
N ASN A 165 6.33 -11.68 4.96
CA ASN A 165 7.69 -12.22 4.95
C ASN A 165 7.80 -13.47 4.05
N SER A 166 8.97 -13.64 3.44
CA SER A 166 9.22 -14.72 2.49
C SER A 166 9.78 -15.99 3.14
N THR A 167 9.67 -17.10 2.42
CA THR A 167 10.45 -18.32 2.62
C THR A 167 11.48 -18.48 1.51
N ASN A 168 12.68 -18.90 1.88
CA ASN A 168 13.79 -19.00 0.93
C ASN A 168 14.40 -20.40 0.88
N TYR A 169 14.85 -20.80 -0.30
CA TYR A 169 15.56 -22.06 -0.50
C TYR A 169 16.70 -21.89 -1.51
N ASN A 170 17.91 -22.30 -1.13
CA ASN A 170 19.14 -22.26 -1.96
C ASN A 170 19.45 -20.89 -2.61
N SER A 171 19.08 -19.79 -1.97
CA SER A 171 19.51 -18.45 -2.37
C SER A 171 20.46 -17.84 -1.36
N VAL A 172 21.25 -16.86 -1.81
CA VAL A 172 22.18 -16.10 -0.98
C VAL A 172 22.04 -14.63 -1.27
N VAL A 173 22.32 -13.78 -0.28
CA VAL A 173 22.46 -12.33 -0.52
C VAL A 173 23.79 -12.09 -1.22
N ALA A 174 23.72 -11.47 -2.39
CA ALA A 174 24.86 -11.00 -3.16
C ALA A 174 25.12 -9.52 -2.83
N SER A 175 26.39 -9.15 -2.70
CA SER A 175 26.81 -7.76 -2.47
C SER A 175 26.67 -6.85 -3.70
N SER A 176 26.29 -7.40 -4.85
CA SER A 176 26.26 -6.72 -6.14
C SER A 176 24.83 -6.55 -6.67
N GLY A 177 23.96 -5.86 -5.93
CA GLY A 177 22.60 -5.50 -6.39
C GLY A 177 22.60 -4.38 -7.42
N SER A 178 21.45 -4.12 -8.07
CA SER A 178 21.26 -2.88 -8.83
C SER A 178 21.19 -1.66 -7.89
N VAL A 179 20.63 -1.88 -6.70
CA VAL A 179 20.63 -0.98 -5.55
C VAL A 179 21.19 -1.80 -4.39
N ASN A 180 22.32 -1.38 -3.82
CA ASN A 180 22.98 -2.06 -2.70
C ASN A 180 23.21 -3.57 -2.94
N GLN A 181 22.42 -4.42 -2.29
CA GLN A 181 22.52 -5.88 -2.34
C GLN A 181 21.40 -6.47 -3.21
N GLY A 182 21.53 -7.74 -3.55
CA GLY A 182 20.51 -8.46 -4.28
C GLY A 182 20.42 -9.91 -3.83
N ILE A 183 19.38 -10.60 -4.24
CA ILE A 183 19.26 -12.05 -4.00
C ILE A 183 19.80 -12.83 -5.20
N ARG A 184 20.62 -13.86 -4.95
CA ARG A 184 21.17 -14.74 -5.97
C ARG A 184 20.73 -16.18 -5.73
N PHE A 185 20.18 -16.79 -6.76
CA PHE A 185 19.79 -18.20 -6.80
C PHE A 185 21.00 -19.06 -7.20
N THR A 186 21.36 -20.07 -6.39
CA THR A 186 22.64 -20.79 -6.54
C THR A 186 22.53 -22.18 -7.14
N THR A 187 21.31 -22.74 -7.19
CA THR A 187 21.03 -24.08 -7.75
C THR A 187 19.80 -24.03 -8.65
N THR A 188 19.57 -25.09 -9.43
CA THR A 188 18.38 -25.21 -10.32
C THR A 188 17.06 -25.37 -9.56
N SER A 189 17.10 -25.66 -8.25
CA SER A 189 15.94 -25.79 -7.38
C SER A 189 15.76 -24.59 -6.43
N ALA A 190 16.56 -23.54 -6.58
CA ALA A 190 16.50 -22.37 -5.71
C ALA A 190 15.25 -21.53 -5.97
N TYR A 191 14.64 -21.01 -4.90
CA TYR A 191 13.46 -20.15 -4.99
C TYR A 191 13.38 -19.15 -3.84
N PHE A 192 12.65 -18.06 -4.10
CA PHE A 192 12.20 -17.09 -3.13
C PHE A 192 10.69 -17.03 -3.22
N GLN A 193 10.01 -17.43 -2.15
CA GLN A 193 8.58 -17.66 -2.17
C GLN A 193 7.87 -16.79 -1.14
N MET A 194 6.73 -16.27 -1.56
CA MET A 194 5.84 -15.43 -0.77
C MET A 194 4.42 -16.00 -0.85
N TYR A 195 3.64 -15.82 0.21
CA TYR A 195 2.28 -16.35 0.33
C TYR A 195 1.26 -15.21 0.46
N SER A 196 -0.04 -15.53 0.47
CA SER A 196 -1.12 -14.59 0.78
C SER A 196 -1.47 -13.55 -0.29
N PHE A 197 -1.16 -13.80 -1.56
CA PHE A 197 -1.64 -12.99 -2.69
C PHE A 197 -3.03 -13.44 -3.15
N TYR A 198 -4.03 -13.30 -2.28
CA TYR A 198 -5.40 -13.80 -2.55
C TYR A 198 -6.10 -13.11 -3.74
N GLN A 199 -5.66 -11.90 -4.13
CA GLN A 199 -6.20 -11.18 -5.30
C GLN A 199 -5.40 -11.44 -6.59
N PHE A 200 -4.26 -12.11 -6.52
CA PHE A 200 -3.42 -12.39 -7.68
C PHE A 200 -3.84 -13.71 -8.34
N GLY A 201 -4.45 -13.61 -9.53
CA GLY A 201 -4.76 -14.74 -10.42
C GLY A 201 -5.97 -15.61 -10.04
N PHE A 202 -6.82 -15.16 -9.13
CA PHE A 202 -8.14 -15.77 -8.92
C PHE A 202 -9.27 -14.95 -9.57
N TYR A 203 -10.35 -15.65 -9.89
CA TYR A 203 -11.62 -15.16 -10.45
C TYR A 203 -11.98 -13.75 -9.95
N ASN A 204 -12.20 -12.81 -10.88
CA ASN A 204 -12.30 -11.34 -10.68
C ASN A 204 -10.95 -10.62 -10.57
N SER A 205 -10.07 -10.88 -11.55
CA SER A 205 -8.72 -10.32 -11.66
C SER A 205 -8.69 -8.80 -11.53
N LYS A 206 -8.02 -8.30 -10.49
CA LYS A 206 -7.58 -6.90 -10.43
C LYS A 206 -6.34 -6.72 -11.30
N SER A 207 -6.11 -5.47 -11.72
CA SER A 207 -4.84 -5.10 -12.35
C SER A 207 -3.70 -5.26 -11.33
N TRP A 208 -2.53 -5.66 -11.80
CA TRP A 208 -1.33 -5.89 -10.99
C TRP A 208 -0.08 -5.49 -11.76
N THR A 209 0.99 -5.24 -11.03
CA THR A 209 2.30 -4.84 -11.58
C THR A 209 3.41 -5.56 -10.81
N PHE A 210 4.42 -6.06 -11.52
CA PHE A 210 5.71 -6.41 -10.96
C PHE A 210 6.75 -5.42 -11.49
N ALA A 211 7.60 -4.91 -10.61
CA ALA A 211 8.78 -4.11 -10.96
C ALA A 211 9.98 -4.75 -10.28
N VAL A 212 10.96 -5.20 -11.06
CA VAL A 212 12.07 -6.02 -10.54
C VAL A 212 13.33 -5.78 -11.36
N TRP A 213 14.46 -5.60 -10.68
CA TRP A 213 15.76 -5.65 -11.32
C TRP A 213 16.22 -7.10 -11.48
N ILE A 214 16.70 -7.46 -12.67
CA ILE A 214 17.30 -8.76 -12.97
C ILE A 214 18.71 -8.59 -13.56
N SER A 215 19.62 -9.52 -13.26
CA SER A 215 20.94 -9.62 -13.90
C SER A 215 21.25 -11.10 -14.17
N PRO A 216 20.77 -11.64 -15.30
CA PRO A 216 20.89 -13.06 -15.58
C PRO A 216 22.35 -13.48 -15.78
N THR A 217 22.78 -14.59 -15.17
CA THR A 217 24.12 -15.18 -15.42
C THR A 217 24.11 -16.20 -16.56
N SER A 218 22.93 -16.56 -17.05
CA SER A 218 22.69 -17.44 -18.20
C SER A 218 21.48 -16.93 -18.98
N LEU A 219 21.48 -17.16 -20.29
CA LEU A 219 20.38 -16.82 -21.21
C LEU A 219 19.61 -18.05 -21.71
N THR A 220 19.92 -19.23 -21.17
CA THR A 220 19.04 -20.39 -21.31
C THR A 220 17.73 -20.05 -20.60
N ALA A 221 16.59 -20.10 -21.31
CA ALA A 221 15.26 -19.75 -20.82
C ALA A 221 15.04 -20.03 -19.32
N GLY A 222 14.36 -19.12 -18.61
CA GLY A 222 14.22 -19.20 -17.15
C GLY A 222 13.03 -18.43 -16.61
N ILE A 223 12.49 -18.85 -15.47
CA ILE A 223 11.32 -18.24 -14.85
C ILE A 223 11.78 -17.16 -13.87
N ILE A 224 11.13 -15.99 -13.91
CA ILE A 224 11.37 -14.88 -12.99
C ILE A 224 10.23 -14.81 -11.96
N VAL A 225 8.98 -14.85 -12.42
CA VAL A 225 7.78 -14.87 -11.56
C VAL A 225 6.92 -16.08 -11.93
N HIS A 226 6.76 -16.95 -10.95
CA HIS A 226 5.88 -18.12 -11.01
C HIS A 226 4.75 -17.96 -9.99
N MET A 227 3.55 -18.36 -10.35
CA MET A 227 2.42 -18.43 -9.45
C MET A 227 1.85 -19.84 -9.40
N SER A 228 1.49 -20.30 -8.20
CA SER A 228 0.84 -21.59 -8.03
C SER A 228 -0.13 -21.61 -6.84
N SER A 229 -1.20 -22.40 -6.94
CA SER A 229 -2.20 -22.55 -5.87
C SER A 229 -1.68 -23.37 -4.69
N THR A 230 -0.75 -24.30 -4.95
CA THR A 230 -0.01 -25.05 -3.93
C THR A 230 1.45 -25.13 -4.38
N SER A 231 2.39 -25.34 -3.45
CA SER A 231 3.81 -25.46 -3.76
C SER A 231 4.06 -26.64 -4.72
N GLY A 232 4.22 -26.35 -6.02
CA GLY A 232 4.53 -27.35 -7.05
C GLY A 232 3.38 -28.29 -7.44
N SER A 233 2.12 -27.97 -7.12
CA SER A 233 0.94 -28.73 -7.56
C SER A 233 -0.27 -27.80 -7.80
N GLY A 234 -1.35 -28.32 -8.40
CA GLY A 234 -2.57 -27.52 -8.65
C GLY A 234 -2.46 -26.56 -9.83
N TYR A 235 -3.23 -25.46 -9.80
CA TYR A 235 -3.16 -24.42 -10.83
C TYR A 235 -1.81 -23.71 -10.72
N TYR A 236 -1.09 -23.60 -11.82
CA TYR A 236 0.17 -22.87 -11.89
C TYR A 236 0.29 -22.07 -13.18
N GLN A 237 1.11 -21.03 -13.14
CA GLN A 237 1.36 -20.17 -14.28
C GLN A 237 2.70 -19.43 -14.14
N ASP A 238 3.46 -19.40 -15.24
CA ASP A 238 4.62 -18.53 -15.37
C ASP A 238 4.16 -17.18 -15.91
N VAL A 239 4.41 -16.12 -15.14
CA VAL A 239 3.89 -14.76 -15.43
C VAL A 239 4.96 -13.88 -16.05
N LEU A 240 6.21 -14.00 -15.61
CA LEU A 240 7.36 -13.27 -16.13
C LEU A 240 8.54 -14.24 -16.28
N PHE A 241 9.14 -14.30 -17.47
CA PHE A 241 10.19 -15.28 -17.77
C PHE A 241 11.11 -14.78 -18.91
N LEU A 242 12.26 -15.43 -19.05
CA LEU A 242 13.16 -15.29 -20.19
C LEU A 242 12.91 -16.41 -21.19
N THR A 243 12.76 -16.05 -22.46
CA THR A 243 12.67 -17.00 -23.57
C THR A 243 14.04 -17.61 -23.90
N TYR A 244 14.07 -18.65 -24.76
CA TYR A 244 15.32 -19.19 -25.31
C TYR A 244 16.13 -18.17 -26.14
N GLY A 245 15.48 -17.11 -26.63
CA GLY A 245 16.12 -15.98 -27.32
C GLY A 245 16.52 -14.84 -26.39
N ALA A 246 16.56 -15.06 -25.07
CA ALA A 246 16.89 -14.06 -24.06
C ALA A 246 15.95 -12.84 -24.01
N GLN A 247 14.77 -12.92 -24.61
CA GLN A 247 13.75 -11.88 -24.47
C GLN A 247 13.03 -12.01 -23.13
N ILE A 248 12.79 -10.88 -22.46
CA ILE A 248 11.80 -10.82 -21.38
C ILE A 248 10.42 -11.08 -21.99
N ALA A 249 9.63 -11.94 -21.37
CA ALA A 249 8.29 -12.24 -21.81
C ALA A 249 7.33 -12.35 -20.62
N THR A 250 6.06 -12.01 -20.86
CA THR A 250 4.96 -12.21 -19.92
C THR A 250 3.78 -12.89 -20.60
N GLN A 251 3.03 -13.67 -19.83
CA GLN A 251 1.79 -14.30 -20.31
C GLN A 251 0.79 -14.43 -19.16
N VAL A 252 -0.49 -14.27 -19.46
CA VAL A 252 -1.62 -14.45 -18.53
C VAL A 252 -2.64 -15.37 -19.19
N TYR A 253 -3.25 -16.31 -18.44
CA TYR A 253 -4.25 -17.19 -19.05
C TYR A 253 -5.47 -16.37 -19.48
N CYS A 254 -5.82 -16.45 -20.75
CA CYS A 254 -6.98 -15.77 -21.29
C CYS A 254 -8.11 -16.79 -21.51
N SER A 255 -9.08 -16.82 -20.59
CA SER A 255 -10.18 -17.79 -20.63
C SER A 255 -11.06 -17.68 -21.88
N SER A 256 -11.22 -16.47 -22.42
CA SER A 256 -11.98 -16.25 -23.67
C SER A 256 -11.26 -16.78 -24.91
N LEU A 257 -9.93 -16.85 -24.88
CA LEU A 257 -9.11 -17.37 -25.98
C LEU A 257 -8.67 -18.82 -25.76
N GLY A 258 -8.80 -19.36 -24.55
CA GLY A 258 -8.28 -20.68 -24.19
C GLY A 258 -6.76 -20.81 -24.34
N THR A 259 -6.04 -19.69 -24.28
CA THR A 259 -4.59 -19.62 -24.55
C THR A 259 -3.86 -18.69 -23.58
N TYR A 260 -2.53 -18.74 -23.61
CA TYR A 260 -1.63 -17.83 -22.90
C TYR A 260 -1.00 -16.87 -23.92
N PRO A 261 -1.67 -15.75 -24.28
CA PRO A 261 -1.07 -14.78 -25.18
C PRO A 261 0.24 -14.24 -24.56
N GLY A 262 1.35 -14.47 -25.26
CA GLY A 262 2.66 -13.99 -24.86
C GLY A 262 2.91 -12.56 -25.35
N PHE A 263 3.43 -11.72 -24.47
CA PHE A 263 3.99 -10.42 -24.81
C PHE A 263 5.50 -10.47 -24.64
N TYR A 264 6.23 -10.05 -25.68
CA TYR A 264 7.69 -10.15 -25.73
C TYR A 264 8.31 -8.75 -25.70
N GLY A 265 9.22 -8.55 -24.76
CA GLY A 265 10.00 -7.35 -24.58
C GLY A 265 11.41 -7.46 -25.22
N PRO A 266 12.34 -6.61 -24.78
CA PRO A 266 13.70 -6.57 -25.30
C PRO A 266 14.50 -7.84 -24.93
N VAL A 267 15.57 -8.06 -25.70
CA VAL A 267 16.60 -9.07 -25.38
C VAL A 267 17.50 -8.52 -24.28
N VAL A 268 17.70 -9.30 -23.21
CA VAL A 268 18.61 -8.95 -22.11
C VAL A 268 20.00 -9.53 -22.32
N SER A 269 20.98 -8.91 -21.65
CA SER A 269 22.38 -9.35 -21.68
C SER A 269 22.76 -10.04 -20.36
N ILE A 270 23.75 -10.93 -20.43
CA ILE A 270 24.30 -11.54 -19.21
C ILE A 270 24.98 -10.50 -18.32
N ASN A 271 24.93 -10.72 -17.01
CA ASN A 271 25.62 -9.93 -15.98
C ASN A 271 25.36 -8.42 -16.07
N THR A 272 24.21 -8.02 -16.61
CA THR A 272 23.81 -6.62 -16.77
C THR A 272 22.47 -6.41 -16.08
N TRP A 273 22.44 -5.51 -15.10
CA TRP A 273 21.20 -5.14 -14.43
C TRP A 273 20.22 -4.49 -15.41
N THR A 274 19.04 -5.09 -15.53
CA THR A 274 17.92 -4.62 -16.35
C THR A 274 16.69 -4.53 -15.45
N HIS A 275 15.89 -3.48 -15.59
CA HIS A 275 14.64 -3.27 -14.88
C HIS A 275 13.45 -3.60 -15.79
#